data_AF-A0A3C0B854-F1
#
_entry.id   AF-A0A3C0B854-F1
#
_cell.length_a   1.000
_cell.length_b   1.000
_cell.length_c   1.000
_cell.angle_alpha   90.00
_cell.angle_beta   90.00
_cell.angle_gamma   90.00
#
_symmetry.space_group_name_H-M   'P 1'
#
loop_
_entity.id
_entity.type
_entity.pdbx_description
1 polymer ?
#
loop_
_entity_poly.entity_id
_entity_poly.type
_entity_poly.pdbx_seq_one_letter_code
_entity_poly.pdbx_strand_id
1 'polypeptide(L)' 'MLTRDILKRTIANLPGSFMIDELIEQLLFIEKVEEGLKQSEEGKTISNEVVKSRIEKWSS' A
#
# COMPACT_ATOMS: atom_id res chain seq x y z
N MET A 1 -2.87 4.41 -9.79
CA MET A 1 -4.18 4.91 -10.31
C MET A 1 -5.10 3.71 -10.45
N LEU A 2 -6.30 3.73 -9.87
CA LEU A 2 -7.20 2.58 -9.94
C LEU A 2 -7.61 2.28 -11.39
N THR A 3 -7.38 1.05 -11.83
CA THR A 3 -7.81 0.56 -13.14
C THR A 3 -8.81 -0.58 -12.99
N ARG A 4 -9.60 -0.81 -14.05
CA ARG A 4 -10.54 -1.93 -14.11
C ARG A 4 -9.83 -3.28 -13.95
N ASP A 5 -8.62 -3.42 -14.49
CA ASP A 5 -7.84 -4.65 -14.41
C ASP A 5 -7.31 -4.90 -12.99
N ILE A 6 -6.86 -3.86 -12.29
CA ILE A 6 -6.48 -3.96 -10.87
C ILE A 6 -7.68 -4.40 -10.05
N LEU A 7 -8.84 -3.75 -10.22
CA LEU A 7 -10.06 -4.10 -9.50
C LEU A 7 -10.47 -5.58 -9.73
N LYS A 8 -10.45 -6.04 -10.98
CA LYS A 8 -10.78 -7.43 -11.31
C LYS A 8 -9.83 -8.43 -10.64
N ARG A 9 -8.52 -8.13 -10.62
CA ARG A 9 -7.51 -8.98 -9.97
C ARG A 9 -7.68 -9.01 -8.46
N THR A 10 -7.97 -7.86 -7.83
CA THR A 10 -8.24 -7.78 -6.39
C THR A 10 -9.45 -8.64 -6.03
N ILE A 11 -10.56 -8.49 -6.76
CA ILE A 11 -11.79 -9.29 -6.52
C ILE A 11 -11.53 -10.79 -6.75
N ALA A 12 -10.74 -11.16 -7.75
CA ALA A 12 -10.41 -12.57 -8.03
C ALA A 12 -9.66 -13.26 -6.88
N ASN A 13 -9.01 -12.51 -6.00
CA ASN A 13 -8.27 -13.03 -4.83
C ASN A 13 -9.11 -13.02 -3.54
N LEU A 14 -10.31 -12.46 -3.57
CA LEU A 14 -11.22 -12.43 -2.43
C LEU A 14 -12.07 -13.71 -2.36
N PRO A 15 -12.53 -14.10 -1.16
CA PRO A 15 -13.45 -15.21 -1.00
C PRO A 15 -14.79 -14.95 -1.72
N GLY A 16 -15.61 -16.00 -1.88
CA GLY A 16 -16.92 -15.89 -2.55
C GLY A 16 -17.91 -14.91 -1.89
N SER A 17 -17.67 -14.53 -0.64
CA SER A 17 -18.34 -13.43 0.07
C SER A 17 -17.32 -12.68 0.92
N PHE A 18 -17.33 -11.37 0.86
CA PHE A 18 -16.43 -10.47 1.61
C PHE A 18 -17.19 -9.19 1.98
N MET A 19 -16.69 -8.47 2.98
CA MET A 19 -17.19 -7.14 3.32
C MET A 19 -16.61 -6.09 2.38
N ILE A 20 -17.39 -5.05 2.09
CA ILE A 20 -16.93 -3.96 1.22
C ILE A 20 -15.64 -3.29 1.75
N ASP A 21 -15.50 -3.22 3.08
CA ASP A 21 -14.32 -2.64 3.74
C ASP A 21 -13.06 -3.42 3.41
N GLU A 22 -13.12 -4.75 3.34
CA GLU A 22 -11.97 -5.61 2.97
C GLU A 22 -11.50 -5.33 1.54
N LEU A 23 -12.43 -5.11 0.61
CA LEU A 23 -12.08 -4.72 -0.76
C LEU A 23 -11.41 -3.34 -0.78
N ILE A 24 -11.97 -2.37 -0.05
CA ILE A 24 -11.42 -1.01 0.01
C ILE A 24 -10.01 -1.03 0.60
N GLU A 25 -9.78 -1.76 1.70
CA GLU A 25 -8.47 -1.89 2.32
C GLU A 25 -7.42 -2.47 1.36
N GLN A 26 -7.77 -3.54 0.61
CA GLN A 26 -6.85 -4.11 -0.37
C GLN A 26 -6.52 -3.14 -1.50
N LEU A 27 -7.51 -2.39 -2.02
CA LEU A 27 -7.27 -1.39 -3.06
C LEU A 27 -6.39 -0.25 -2.56
N LEU A 28 -6.62 0.24 -1.33
CA LEU A 28 -5.80 1.26 -0.69
C LEU A 28 -4.36 0.78 -0.48
N PHE A 29 -4.18 -0.49 -0.10
CA PHE A 29 -2.85 -1.07 0.05
C PHE A 29 -2.10 -1.11 -1.28
N ILE A 30 -2.75 -1.59 -2.35
CA ILE A 30 -2.15 -1.62 -3.70
C ILE A 30 -1.72 -0.22 -4.13
N GLU A 31 -2.59 0.79 -3.95
CA GLU A 31 -2.27 2.17 -4.30
C GLU A 31 -1.05 2.70 -3.54
N LYS A 32 -0.96 2.46 -2.23
CA LYS A 32 0.21 2.85 -1.42
C LYS A 32 1.50 2.18 -1.87
N VAL A 33 1.44 0.91 -2.28
CA VAL A 33 2.60 0.20 -2.81
C VAL A 33 3.04 0.79 -4.14
N GLU A 34 2.12 1.04 -5.08
CA GLU A 34 2.43 1.70 -6.36
C GLU A 34 3.07 3.09 -6.13
N GLU A 35 2.52 3.86 -5.20
CA GLU A 35 3.07 5.17 -4.85
C GLU A 35 4.50 5.04 -4.26
N GLY A 36 4.71 4.10 -3.35
CA GLY A 36 6.03 3.83 -2.76
C GLY A 36 7.07 3.41 -3.80
N LEU A 37 6.69 2.59 -4.78
CA LEU A 37 7.57 2.21 -5.90
C LEU A 37 7.96 3.44 -6.73
N LYS A 38 6.98 4.27 -7.09
CA LYS A 38 7.24 5.52 -7.82
C LYS A 38 8.15 6.46 -7.04
N GLN A 39 7.91 6.63 -5.73
CA GLN A 39 8.78 7.43 -4.87
C GLN A 39 10.21 6.89 -4.85
N SER A 40 10.39 5.56 -4.84
CA SER A 40 11.70 4.92 -4.93
C SER A 40 12.41 5.21 -6.25
N GLU A 41 11.71 5.12 -7.39
CA GLU A 41 12.25 5.43 -8.71
C GLU A 41 12.66 6.91 -8.83
N GLU A 42 11.89 7.80 -8.21
CA GLU A 42 12.18 9.24 -8.15
C GLU A 42 13.25 9.61 -7.10
N GLY A 43 13.82 8.63 -6.39
CA GLY A 43 14.83 8.85 -5.35
C GLY A 43 14.28 9.53 -4.08
N LYS A 44 12.96 9.57 -3.89
CA LYS A 44 12.27 10.13 -2.71
C LYS A 44 12.30 9.15 -1.53
N THR A 45 13.47 8.60 -1.24
CA THR A 45 13.72 7.64 -0.15
C THR A 45 14.46 8.32 1.00
N ILE A 46 14.29 7.78 2.20
CA ILE A 46 15.08 8.17 3.38
C ILE A 46 16.03 7.05 3.76
N SER A 47 17.13 7.38 4.44
CA SER A 47 18.07 6.36 4.93
C SER A 47 17.47 5.53 6.06
N ASN A 48 17.98 4.31 6.23
CA ASN A 48 17.57 3.42 7.31
C ASN A 48 17.76 4.05 8.71
N GLU A 49 18.79 4.88 8.90
CA GLU A 49 19.01 5.61 10.16
C GLU A 49 17.86 6.58 10.47
N VAL A 50 17.37 7.30 9.45
CA VAL A 50 16.21 8.20 9.60
C VAL A 50 14.94 7.40 9.91
N VAL A 51 14.75 6.24 9.27
CA VAL A 51 13.62 5.34 9.55
C VAL A 51 13.65 4.88 11.00
N LYS A 52 14.81 4.40 11.49
CA LYS A 52 14.99 3.93 12.86
C LYS A 52 14.61 5.00 13.88
N SER A 53 15.13 6.22 13.70
CA SER A 53 14.81 7.36 14.58
C SER A 53 13.31 7.72 14.61
N ARG A 54 12.58 7.52 13.49
CA ARG A 54 11.13 7.75 13.45
C ARG A 54 10.37 6.68 14.23
N ILE A 55 10.75 5.41 14.08
CA ILE A 55 10.09 4.28 14.74
C ILE A 55 10.27 4.37 16.26
N GLU A 56 11.46 4.74 16.75
CA GLU A 56 11.72 4.93 18.19
C GLU A 56 10.78 5.98 18.83
N LYS A 57 10.36 7.01 18.07
CA LYS A 57 9.42 8.03 18.54
C LYS A 57 7.97 7.54 18.64
N TRP A 58 7.59 6.46 17.95
CA TRP A 58 6.23 5.91 18.02
C TRP A 58 6.02 5.00 19.24
N SER A 59 7.10 4.48 19.79
CA SER A 59 7.09 3.68 21.02
C SER A 59 7.16 4.51 22.32
N SER A 60 7.14 5.84 22.21
CA SER A 60 7.16 6.78 23.35
C SER A 60 5.77 7.32 23.66
#